data_AF-A0A024B574-F1
#
_entry.id   AF-A0A024B574-F1
#
_cell.length_a   1.000
_cell.length_b   1.000
_cell.length_c   1.000
_cell.angle_alpha   90.00
_cell.angle_beta   90.00
_cell.angle_gamma   90.00
#
_symmetry.space_group_name_H-M   'P 1'
#
loop_
_entity.id
_entity.type
_entity.pdbx_description
1 polymer ?
#
loop_
_entity_poly.entity_id
_entity_poly.type
_entity_poly.pdbx_seq_one_letter_code
_entity_poly.pdbx_strand_id
1 'polypeptide(L)' 'MVASYLPSILVPLVGLVFPAITMASLFLYIEQDEIL' A
#
# COMPACT_ATOMS: atom_id res chain seq x y z
N MET A 1 9.29 21.56 -17.11
CA MET A 1 8.33 21.53 -15.98
C MET A 1 7.27 20.43 -16.20
N VAL A 2 7.68 19.20 -16.54
CA VAL A 2 6.75 18.10 -16.93
C VAL A 2 6.31 17.27 -15.73
N ALA A 3 7.08 17.24 -14.64
CA ALA A 3 6.86 16.33 -13.51
C ALA A 3 6.19 16.97 -12.27
N SER A 4 5.73 18.23 -12.36
CA SER A 4 5.18 18.94 -11.20
C SER A 4 3.89 18.34 -10.65
N TYR A 5 3.16 17.55 -11.45
CA TYR A 5 1.95 16.83 -11.03
C TYR A 5 2.24 15.44 -10.42
N LEU A 6 3.49 14.95 -10.50
CA LEU A 6 3.83 13.64 -9.95
C LEU A 6 3.65 13.58 -8.42
N PRO A 7 4.03 14.60 -7.63
CA PRO A 7 3.81 14.57 -6.19
C PRO A 7 2.33 14.38 -5.81
N SER A 8 1.41 15.06 -6.50
CA SER A 8 -0.03 14.93 -6.21
C SER A 8 -0.60 13.53 -6.51
N ILE A 9 0.08 12.71 -7.31
CA ILE A 9 -0.32 11.33 -7.61
C ILE A 9 0.43 10.35 -6.70
N LEU A 10 1.75 10.49 -6.61
CA LEU A 10 2.61 9.54 -5.92
C LEU A 10 2.51 9.65 -4.40
N VAL A 11 2.27 10.85 -3.85
CA VAL A 11 2.14 11.02 -2.39
C VAL A 11 0.88 10.30 -1.86
N PRO A 12 -0.33 10.47 -2.42
CA PRO A 12 -1.48 9.68 -1.98
C PRO A 12 -1.32 8.19 -2.27
N LEU A 13 -0.72 7.83 -3.41
CA LEU A 13 -0.51 6.43 -3.79
C LEU A 13 0.41 5.70 -2.79
N VAL A 14 1.56 6.28 -2.46
CA VAL A 14 2.55 5.66 -1.56
C VAL A 14 2.25 5.92 -0.08
N GLY A 15 1.58 7.02 0.25
CA GLY A 15 1.25 7.39 1.63
C GLY A 15 -0.06 6.79 2.16
N LEU A 16 -0.99 6.41 1.27
CA LEU A 16 -2.32 5.91 1.67
C LEU A 16 -2.65 4.58 1.00
N VAL A 17 -2.66 4.52 -0.33
CA VAL A 17 -3.16 3.34 -1.07
C VAL A 17 -2.24 2.14 -0.89
N PHE A 18 -0.95 2.32 -1.13
CA PHE A 18 0.04 1.25 -0.99
C PHE A 18 0.10 0.74 0.46
N PRO A 19 0.18 1.58 1.52
CA PRO A 19 0.09 1.13 2.90
C PRO A 19 -1.22 0.40 3.21
N ALA A 20 -2.37 0.88 2.76
CA ALA A 20 -3.64 0.20 3.01
C ALA A 20 -3.66 -1.21 2.42
N ILE A 21 -3.16 -1.37 1.18
CA ILE A 21 -3.04 -2.68 0.53
C ILE A 21 -2.04 -3.55 1.30
N THR A 22 -0.84 -3.04 1.59
CA THR A 22 0.20 -3.79 2.31
C THR A 22 -0.30 -4.26 3.66
N MET A 23 -0.93 -3.40 4.46
CA MET A 23 -1.46 -3.76 5.77
C MET A 23 -2.56 -4.82 5.67
N ALA A 24 -3.47 -4.71 4.71
CA ALA A 24 -4.52 -5.71 4.50
C ALA A 24 -3.94 -7.06 4.03
N SER A 25 -2.99 -7.04 3.09
CA SER A 25 -2.31 -8.25 2.62
C SER A 25 -1.50 -8.92 3.73
N LEU A 26 -0.76 -8.14 4.52
CA LEU A 26 0.00 -8.67 5.66
C LEU A 26 -0.91 -9.23 6.74
N PHE A 27 -2.03 -8.57 7.03
CA PHE A 27 -3.04 -9.10 7.94
C PHE A 27 -3.55 -10.46 7.47
N LEU A 28 -3.95 -10.59 6.21
CA LEU A 28 -4.38 -11.87 5.64
C LEU A 28 -3.26 -12.92 5.63
N TYR A 29 -2.00 -12.52 5.47
CA TYR A 29 -0.86 -13.45 5.53
C TYR A 29 -0.60 -13.97 6.94
N ILE A 30 -0.75 -13.12 7.97
CA ILE A 30 -0.54 -13.50 9.37
C ILE A 30 -1.72 -14.33 9.90
N GLU A 31 -2.95 -13.96 9.52
CA GLU A 31 -4.18 -14.66 9.90
C GLU A 31 -4.43 -15.92 9.06
N GLN A 32 -3.65 -16.14 8.00
CA GLN A 32 -3.50 -17.48 7.45
C GLN A 32 -2.73 -18.28 8.52
N ASP A 33 -3.46 -18.79 9.52
CA ASP A 33 -2.98 -19.83 10.42
C ASP A 33 -2.14 -20.81 9.58
N GLU A 34 -0.90 -21.09 10.01
CA GLU A 34 -0.25 -22.33 9.61
C GLU A 34 -1.20 -23.44 10.07
N ILE A 35 -2.09 -23.88 9.18
CA ILE A 35 -2.86 -25.11 9.34
C ILE A 35 -1.81 -26.24 9.21
N LEU A 36 -1.02 -26.42 10.26
CA LEU A 36 -0.16 -27.57 10.51
C LEU A 36 -0.80 -28.43 11.59
#